data_AF-A0A4Q4TFU3-F1
#
_entry.id   AF-A0A4Q4TFU3-F1
#
_cell.length_a   1.000
_cell.length_b   1.000
_cell.length_c   1.000
_cell.angle_alpha   90.00
_cell.angle_beta   90.00
_cell.angle_gamma   90.00
#
_symmetry.space_group_name_H-M   'P 1'
#
loop_
_entity.id
_entity.type
_entity.pdbx_description
1 polymer ?
#
loop_
_entity_poly.entity_id
_entity_poly.type
_entity_poly.pdbx_seq_one_letter_code
_entity_poly.pdbx_strand_id
1 'polypeptide(L)'
;MASLVDKYGRRPMFLVATGGMCAVLAFWTLSAGLYQEKQAPGADKAMIFFVWLFTFFYSVAWSGLLISYAIEILPYKLRAKGLMLVNIFVQAALCLNTYVNPLAFDGFSQNGHDSSWKLYLIYTCWVFGEFVFVYFMYVETKGPTLEELVKLIDGPEALAHVDLNQIEKEQVLRSETNEVVEHKV
;
A
#
# COMPACT_ATOMS: atom_id res chain seq x y z
N MET A 1 0.69 -12.77 11.06
CA MET A 1 0.01 -11.56 10.55
C MET A 1 -1.51 -11.71 10.49
N ALA A 2 -2.04 -12.87 10.05
CA ALA A 2 -3.50 -13.11 10.00
C ALA A 2 -4.24 -12.85 11.34
N SER A 3 -3.71 -13.32 12.47
CA SER A 3 -4.38 -13.19 13.78
C SER A 3 -4.47 -11.76 14.34
N LEU A 4 -3.59 -10.85 13.94
CA LEU A 4 -3.61 -9.45 14.40
C LEU A 4 -4.57 -8.60 13.57
N VAL A 5 -4.70 -8.90 12.28
CA VAL A 5 -5.66 -8.24 11.37
C VAL A 5 -7.09 -8.52 11.82
N ASP A 6 -7.37 -9.78 12.20
CA ASP A 6 -8.69 -10.18 12.69
C ASP A 6 -9.05 -9.54 14.04
N LYS A 7 -8.06 -9.15 14.85
CA LYS A 7 -8.28 -8.58 16.19
C LYS A 7 -8.36 -7.05 16.21
N TYR A 8 -7.53 -6.35 15.42
CA TYR A 8 -7.42 -4.88 15.49
C TYR A 8 -8.06 -4.12 14.33
N GLY A 9 -8.40 -4.76 13.21
CA GLY A 9 -8.93 -4.06 12.04
C GLY A 9 -7.84 -3.50 11.14
N ARG A 10 -8.23 -3.13 9.92
CA ARG A 10 -7.28 -2.84 8.83
C ARG A 10 -6.78 -1.40 8.86
N ARG A 11 -7.65 -0.44 9.19
CA ARG A 11 -7.29 0.99 9.25
C ARG A 11 -6.24 1.32 10.32
N PRO A 12 -6.36 0.88 11.59
CA PRO A 12 -5.32 1.16 12.59
C PRO A 12 -4.00 0.46 12.27
N MET A 13 -4.03 -0.68 11.58
CA MET A 13 -2.82 -1.38 11.13
C MET A 13 -2.06 -0.60 10.06
N PHE A 14 -2.76 -0.04 9.06
CA PHE A 14 -2.15 0.85 8.08
C PHE A 14 -1.62 2.14 8.73
N LEU A 15 -2.34 2.72 9.69
CA LEU A 15 -1.89 3.92 10.38
C LEU A 15 -0.65 3.68 11.26
N VAL A 16 -0.62 2.60 12.05
CA VAL A 16 0.54 2.26 12.88
C VAL A 16 1.75 1.91 12.00
N ALA A 17 1.54 1.16 10.92
CA ALA A 17 2.62 0.81 10.01
C ALA A 17 3.19 2.05 9.29
N THR A 18 2.34 2.86 8.66
CA THR A 18 2.78 4.05 7.92
C THR A 18 3.32 5.13 8.85
N GLY A 19 2.74 5.30 10.05
CA GLY A 19 3.27 6.20 11.08
C GLY A 19 4.64 5.74 11.59
N GLY A 20 4.81 4.44 11.85
CA GLY A 20 6.10 3.84 12.19
C GLY A 20 7.15 4.00 11.09
N MET A 21 6.77 3.75 9.83
CA MET A 21 7.63 3.99 8.67
C MET A 21 8.06 5.45 8.55
N CYS A 22 7.14 6.39 8.74
CA CYS A 22 7.43 7.83 8.68
C CYS A 22 8.43 8.25 9.76
N ALA A 23 8.21 7.84 11.02
CA ALA A 23 9.11 8.14 12.12
C ALA A 23 10.51 7.55 11.91
N VAL A 24 10.58 6.27 11.51
CA VAL A 24 11.85 5.57 11.27
C VAL A 24 12.62 6.21 10.10
N LEU A 25 11.92 6.59 9.02
CA LEU A 25 12.54 7.23 7.86
C LEU A 25 13.05 8.64 8.19
N ALA A 26 12.38 9.38 9.07
CA ALA A 26 12.87 10.66 9.58
C ALA A 26 14.17 10.49 10.39
N PHE A 27 14.23 9.51 11.29
CA PHE A 27 15.46 9.19 12.04
C PHE A 27 16.59 8.66 11.17
N TRP A 28 16.25 7.90 10.12
CA TRP A 28 17.21 7.46 9.13
C TRP A 28 17.80 8.66 8.36
N THR A 29 16.95 9.57 7.88
CA THR A 29 17.38 10.80 7.20
C THR A 29 18.27 11.66 8.08
N LEU A 30 17.92 11.82 9.36
CA LEU A 30 18.74 12.54 10.35
C LEU A 30 20.11 11.88 10.51
N SER A 31 20.15 10.55 10.61
CA SER A 31 21.39 9.79 10.75
C SER A 31 22.28 9.88 9.49
N ALA A 32 21.66 9.91 8.30
CA ALA A 32 22.35 10.14 7.03
C ALA A 32 22.97 11.55 6.96
N GLY A 33 22.24 12.58 7.40
CA GLY A 33 22.77 13.94 7.49
C GLY A 33 23.93 14.07 8.49
N LEU A 34 23.80 13.46 9.67
CA LEU A 34 24.87 13.44 10.68
C LEU A 34 26.13 12.70 10.21
N TYR A 35 25.96 11.61 9.46
CA TYR A 35 27.07 10.89 8.85
C TYR A 35 27.79 11.75 7.79
N GLN A 36 27.04 12.41 6.90
CA GLN A 36 27.63 13.21 5.82
C GLN A 36 28.26 14.53 6.31
N GLU A 37 27.62 15.26 7.23
CA GLU A 37 28.11 16.58 7.66
C GLU A 37 29.13 16.52 8.80
N LYS A 38 28.99 15.56 9.73
CA LYS A 38 29.78 15.53 10.96
C LYS A 38 30.67 14.29 11.10
N GLN A 39 30.59 13.34 10.16
CA GLN A 39 31.28 12.04 10.24
C GLN A 39 31.15 11.39 11.63
N ALA A 40 29.94 11.50 12.22
CA ALA A 40 29.72 11.06 13.58
C ALA A 40 29.96 9.53 13.70
N PRO A 41 30.81 9.07 14.63
CA PRO A 41 31.10 7.65 14.78
C PRO A 41 29.84 6.89 15.20
N GLY A 42 29.46 5.86 14.45
CA GLY A 42 28.29 5.01 14.70
C GLY A 42 27.02 5.39 13.95
N ALA A 43 27.01 6.49 13.19
CA ALA A 43 25.86 6.87 12.35
C ALA A 43 25.63 5.87 11.20
N ASP A 44 26.68 5.24 10.69
CA ASP A 44 26.66 4.14 9.73
C ASP A 44 25.88 2.92 10.25
N LYS A 45 26.16 2.51 11.49
CA LYS A 45 25.47 1.38 12.15
C LYS A 45 24.01 1.72 12.45
N ALA A 46 23.74 2.96 12.83
CA ALA A 46 22.38 3.44 13.07
C ALA A 46 21.53 3.40 11.78
N MET A 47 22.09 3.81 10.63
CA MET A 47 21.39 3.72 9.34
C MET A 47 20.99 2.28 9.01
N ILE A 48 21.89 1.31 9.20
CA ILE A 48 21.58 -0.11 8.94
C ILE A 48 20.44 -0.59 9.84
N PHE A 49 20.45 -0.23 11.12
CA PHE A 49 19.36 -0.56 12.05
C PHE A 49 18.01 0.01 11.58
N PHE A 50 17.98 1.28 11.15
CA PHE A 50 16.75 1.91 10.68
C PHE A 50 16.21 1.29 9.39
N VAL A 51 17.06 0.77 8.49
CA VAL A 51 16.63 0.03 7.28
C VAL A 51 15.80 -1.21 7.67
N TRP A 52 16.31 -2.00 8.61
CA TRP A 52 15.62 -3.20 9.08
C TRP A 52 14.34 -2.86 9.83
N LEU A 53 14.37 -1.81 10.66
CA LEU A 53 13.20 -1.36 11.39
C LEU A 53 12.11 -0.82 10.43
N PHE A 54 12.50 -0.12 9.36
CA PHE A 54 11.58 0.33 8.32
C PHE A 54 10.94 -0.88 7.61
N THR A 55 11.76 -1.87 7.25
CA THR A 55 11.29 -3.11 6.60
C THR A 55 10.29 -3.84 7.50
N PHE A 56 10.53 -3.88 8.81
CA PHE A 56 9.60 -4.46 9.77
C PHE A 56 8.22 -3.78 9.73
N PHE A 57 8.16 -2.45 9.85
CA PHE A 57 6.89 -1.73 9.76
C PHE A 57 6.20 -1.86 8.40
N TYR A 58 6.99 -1.85 7.31
CA TYR A 58 6.47 -2.08 5.96
C TYR A 58 5.83 -3.47 5.82
N SER A 59 6.47 -4.51 6.35
CA SER A 59 5.94 -5.88 6.32
C SER A 59 4.63 -6.04 7.10
N VAL A 60 4.40 -5.26 8.16
CA VAL A 60 3.19 -5.35 9.00
C VAL A 60 1.90 -5.04 8.23
N ALA A 61 1.92 -4.07 7.31
CA ALA A 61 0.73 -3.67 6.54
C ALA A 61 0.94 -3.75 5.03
N TRP A 62 1.93 -3.05 4.49
CA TRP A 62 2.06 -2.82 3.05
C TRP A 62 2.38 -4.09 2.25
N SER A 63 3.14 -5.04 2.82
CA SER A 63 3.51 -6.26 2.10
C SER A 63 2.35 -7.22 1.80
N GLY A 64 1.28 -7.23 2.62
CA GLY A 64 0.22 -8.23 2.52
C GLY A 64 -1.20 -7.68 2.64
N LEU A 65 -1.40 -6.64 3.45
CA LEU A 65 -2.72 -6.04 3.59
C LEU A 65 -3.09 -5.18 2.38
N LEU A 66 -2.13 -4.62 1.63
CA LEU A 66 -2.41 -3.78 0.46
C LEU A 66 -3.31 -4.49 -0.56
N ILE A 67 -2.90 -5.68 -0.98
CA ILE A 67 -3.65 -6.49 -1.97
C ILE A 67 -4.98 -6.95 -1.37
N SER A 68 -4.94 -7.40 -0.11
CA SER A 68 -6.13 -7.86 0.60
C SER A 68 -7.18 -6.76 0.76
N TYR A 69 -6.75 -5.52 0.99
CA TYR A 69 -7.62 -4.35 1.13
C TYR A 69 -8.17 -3.90 -0.21
N ALA A 70 -7.34 -3.86 -1.26
CA ALA A 70 -7.76 -3.55 -2.62
C ALA A 70 -8.84 -4.52 -3.14
N ILE A 71 -8.76 -5.79 -2.74
CA ILE A 71 -9.75 -6.82 -3.05
C ILE A 71 -11.07 -6.56 -2.28
N GLU A 72 -11.01 -6.16 -1.01
CA GLU A 72 -12.20 -5.93 -0.18
C GLU A 72 -13.06 -4.75 -0.64
N ILE A 73 -12.43 -3.65 -1.05
CA ILE A 73 -13.14 -2.44 -1.48
C ILE A 73 -13.78 -2.56 -2.87
N LEU A 74 -13.40 -3.58 -3.65
CA LEU A 74 -13.72 -3.68 -5.07
C LEU A 74 -14.81 -4.74 -5.31
N PRO A 75 -15.88 -4.41 -6.06
CA PRO A 75 -16.97 -5.35 -6.33
C PRO A 75 -16.49 -6.53 -7.18
N TYR A 76 -17.07 -7.71 -6.95
CA TYR A 76 -16.62 -8.98 -7.52
C TYR A 76 -16.39 -8.94 -9.04
N LYS A 77 -17.29 -8.28 -9.78
CA LYS A 77 -17.22 -8.14 -11.24
C LYS A 77 -16.02 -7.32 -11.73
N LEU A 78 -15.51 -6.39 -10.92
CA LEU A 78 -14.38 -5.52 -11.29
C LEU A 78 -13.06 -5.93 -10.63
N ARG A 79 -13.11 -6.87 -9.68
CA ARG A 79 -11.96 -7.26 -8.86
C ARG A 79 -10.70 -7.59 -9.66
N ALA A 80 -10.84 -8.40 -10.71
CA ALA A 80 -9.71 -8.77 -11.57
C ALA A 80 -9.10 -7.56 -12.31
N LYS A 81 -9.93 -6.66 -12.82
CA LYS A 81 -9.50 -5.45 -13.53
C LYS A 81 -8.80 -4.46 -12.59
N GLY A 82 -9.36 -4.24 -11.40
CA GLY A 82 -8.73 -3.34 -10.43
C GLY A 82 -7.43 -3.90 -9.86
N LEU A 83 -7.34 -5.22 -9.65
CA LEU A 83 -6.08 -5.84 -9.22
C LEU A 83 -4.99 -5.72 -10.30
N MET A 84 -5.34 -5.89 -11.57
CA MET A 84 -4.43 -5.64 -12.69
C MET A 84 -3.94 -4.19 -12.70
N LEU A 85 -4.83 -3.23 -12.50
CA LEU A 85 -4.48 -1.80 -12.47
C LEU A 85 -3.55 -1.47 -11.30
N VAL A 86 -3.85 -1.99 -10.09
CA VAL A 86 -2.96 -1.88 -8.92
C VAL A 86 -1.58 -2.43 -9.25
N ASN A 87 -1.50 -3.60 -9.88
CA ASN A 87 -0.22 -4.20 -10.24
C ASN A 87 0.55 -3.33 -11.25
N ILE A 88 -0.11 -2.80 -12.28
CA ILE A 88 0.52 -1.89 -13.25
C ILE A 88 1.12 -0.67 -12.55
N PHE A 89 0.38 -0.03 -11.64
CA PHE A 89 0.89 1.13 -10.90
C PHE A 89 2.07 0.78 -9.98
N VAL A 90 2.01 -0.35 -9.28
CA VAL A 90 3.13 -0.83 -8.46
C VAL A 90 4.37 -1.07 -9.30
N GLN A 91 4.23 -1.72 -10.46
CA GLN A 91 5.37 -2.00 -11.35
C GLN A 91 5.90 -0.72 -12.00
N ALA A 92 5.04 0.22 -12.37
CA ALA A 92 5.47 1.53 -12.85
C ALA A 92 6.26 2.31 -11.79
N ALA A 93 5.80 2.31 -10.54
CA ALA A 93 6.51 2.93 -9.43
C ALA A 93 7.87 2.26 -9.17
N LEU A 94 7.95 0.92 -9.26
CA LEU A 94 9.21 0.18 -9.12
C LEU A 94 10.19 0.49 -10.25
N CYS A 95 9.69 0.63 -11.48
CA CYS A 95 10.47 1.05 -12.63
C CYS A 95 11.08 2.44 -12.40
N LEU A 96 10.26 3.42 -11.99
CA LEU A 96 10.75 4.75 -11.63
C LEU A 96 11.79 4.68 -10.52
N ASN A 97 11.56 3.91 -9.45
CA ASN A 97 12.53 3.76 -8.37
C ASN A 97 13.87 3.19 -8.85
N THR A 98 13.84 2.23 -9.78
CA THR A 98 15.04 1.56 -10.29
C THR A 98 15.88 2.46 -11.21
N TYR A 99 15.24 3.27 -12.05
CA TYR A 99 15.94 4.10 -13.04
C TYR A 99 16.16 5.55 -12.60
N VAL A 100 15.21 6.14 -11.88
CA VAL A 100 15.28 7.54 -11.45
C VAL A 100 16.16 7.69 -10.22
N ASN A 101 16.15 6.75 -9.27
CA ASN A 101 16.93 6.89 -8.04
C ASN A 101 18.43 6.98 -8.31
N PRO A 102 19.06 6.10 -9.14
CA PRO A 102 20.49 6.23 -9.45
C PRO A 102 20.83 7.57 -10.10
N LEU A 103 20.01 8.01 -11.06
CA LEU A 103 20.19 9.30 -11.72
C LEU A 103 20.05 10.48 -10.74
N ALA A 104 19.13 10.38 -9.78
CA ALA A 104 18.98 11.37 -8.73
C ALA A 104 20.21 11.39 -7.81
N PHE A 105 20.70 10.24 -7.35
CA PHE A 105 21.91 10.18 -6.54
C PHE A 105 23.14 10.74 -7.27
N ASP A 106 23.31 10.43 -8.55
CA ASP A 106 24.40 10.97 -9.38
C ASP A 106 24.26 12.50 -9.56
N GLY A 107 23.05 12.99 -9.83
CA GLY A 107 22.79 14.43 -9.98
C GLY A 107 23.01 15.23 -8.69
N PHE A 108 22.65 14.68 -7.53
CA PHE A 108 22.91 15.33 -6.24
C PHE A 108 24.38 15.23 -5.80
N SER A 109 25.14 14.26 -6.31
CA SER A 109 26.59 14.11 -6.11
C SER A 109 27.41 15.10 -6.95
N GLN A 110 27.01 15.36 -8.20
CA GLN A 110 27.76 16.23 -9.12
C GLN A 110 27.80 17.73 -8.75
N ASN A 111 26.88 18.21 -7.89
CA ASN A 111 26.77 19.63 -7.55
C ASN A 111 27.77 20.13 -6.48
N GLY A 112 28.88 19.41 -6.25
CA GLY A 112 30.03 19.88 -5.45
C GLY A 112 29.83 19.86 -3.92
N HIS A 113 28.70 19.37 -3.44
CA HIS A 113 28.39 19.19 -2.02
C HIS A 113 27.71 17.84 -1.89
N ASP A 114 28.35 16.84 -1.26
CA ASP A 114 27.83 15.48 -1.04
C ASP A 114 26.54 15.51 -0.20
N SER A 115 25.45 15.95 -0.81
CA SER A 115 24.16 16.23 -0.16
C SER A 115 23.15 15.12 -0.43
N SER A 116 23.62 13.87 -0.56
CA SER A 116 22.76 12.72 -0.82
C SER A 116 21.68 12.55 0.26
N TRP A 117 21.91 13.04 1.48
CA TRP A 117 20.93 13.09 2.57
C TRP A 117 19.64 13.84 2.19
N LYS A 118 19.71 14.82 1.28
CA LYS A 118 18.53 15.60 0.84
C LYS A 118 17.52 14.75 0.06
N LEU A 119 17.97 13.71 -0.65
CA LEU A 119 17.08 12.77 -1.34
C LEU A 119 16.23 11.98 -0.34
N TYR A 120 16.81 11.56 0.78
CA TYR A 120 16.07 10.89 1.85
C TYR A 120 14.98 11.79 2.46
N LEU A 121 15.19 13.10 2.47
CA LEU A 121 14.18 14.07 2.92
C LEU A 121 12.97 14.11 1.97
N ILE A 122 13.18 14.02 0.65
CA ILE A 122 12.09 13.93 -0.33
C ILE A 122 11.24 12.68 -0.06
N TYR A 123 11.88 11.52 0.17
CA TYR A 123 11.14 10.30 0.54
C TYR A 123 10.42 10.41 1.87
N THR A 124 11.01 11.10 2.85
CA THR A 124 10.36 11.35 4.14
C THR A 124 9.08 12.18 3.96
N CYS A 125 9.13 13.24 3.14
CA CYS A 125 7.95 14.02 2.79
C CYS A 125 6.91 13.20 2.02
N TRP A 126 7.34 12.33 1.12
CA TRP A 126 6.45 11.43 0.38
C TRP A 126 5.69 10.49 1.32
N VAL A 127 6.40 9.78 2.21
CA VAL A 127 5.79 8.86 3.19
C VAL A 127 4.92 9.60 4.20
N PHE A 128 5.26 10.85 4.54
CA PHE A 128 4.39 11.70 5.34
C PHE A 128 3.09 12.06 4.60
N GLY A 129 3.16 12.38 3.31
CA GLY A 129 1.99 12.56 2.45
C GLY A 129 1.12 11.30 2.39
N GLU A 130 1.74 10.13 2.25
CA GLU A 130 1.03 8.84 2.32
C GLU A 130 0.36 8.62 3.67
N PHE A 131 1.02 8.97 4.79
CA PHE A 131 0.42 8.87 6.12
C PHE A 131 -0.85 9.72 6.24
N VAL A 132 -0.80 10.98 5.76
CA VAL A 132 -1.96 11.87 5.72
C VAL A 132 -3.05 11.31 4.81
N PHE A 133 -2.69 10.80 3.64
CA PHE A 133 -3.62 10.18 2.72
C PHE A 133 -4.32 8.96 3.33
N VAL A 134 -3.57 8.07 3.97
CA VAL A 134 -4.11 6.91 4.68
C VAL A 134 -5.06 7.35 5.80
N TYR A 135 -4.71 8.40 6.55
CA TYR A 135 -5.56 8.89 7.63
C TYR A 135 -6.95 9.35 7.17
N PHE A 136 -7.01 10.08 6.05
CA PHE A 136 -8.27 10.63 5.52
C PHE A 136 -9.03 9.65 4.60
N MET A 137 -8.34 8.90 3.75
CA MET A 137 -8.97 8.12 2.68
C MET A 137 -9.20 6.65 3.04
N TYR A 138 -8.46 6.08 3.99
CA TYR A 138 -8.68 4.68 4.37
C TYR A 138 -9.85 4.58 5.34
N VAL A 139 -10.87 3.87 4.88
CA VAL A 139 -12.08 3.56 5.65
C VAL A 139 -11.87 2.22 6.38
N GLU A 140 -12.44 2.10 7.58
CA GLU A 140 -12.39 0.86 8.35
C GLU A 140 -13.25 -0.21 7.65
N THR A 141 -12.63 -1.26 7.09
CA THR A 141 -13.35 -2.38 6.46
C THR A 141 -13.70 -3.51 7.45
N LYS A 142 -13.41 -3.35 8.75
CA LYS A 142 -13.70 -4.37 9.76
C LYS A 142 -15.11 -4.19 10.33
N GLY A 143 -16.00 -5.14 10.05
CA GLY A 143 -17.27 -5.27 10.76
C GLY A 143 -18.57 -4.89 10.04
N PRO A 144 -18.61 -4.20 8.88
CA PRO A 144 -19.86 -4.09 8.13
C PRO A 144 -20.10 -5.37 7.33
N THR A 145 -21.35 -5.86 7.30
CA THR A 145 -21.79 -6.80 6.26
C THR A 145 -21.53 -6.14 4.89
N LEU A 146 -21.31 -6.94 3.84
CA LEU A 146 -21.10 -6.44 2.46
C LEU A 146 -22.09 -5.33 2.04
N GLU A 147 -23.29 -5.32 2.63
CA GLU A 147 -24.36 -4.33 2.44
C GLU A 147 -24.06 -2.93 3.01
N GLU A 148 -23.43 -2.81 4.18
CA GLU A 148 -23.11 -1.50 4.78
C GLU A 148 -21.91 -0.84 4.09
N LEU A 149 -21.01 -1.66 3.54
CA LEU A 149 -19.84 -1.20 2.79
C LEU A 149 -20.25 -0.58 1.44
N VAL A 150 -21.26 -1.15 0.77
CA VAL A 150 -21.89 -0.57 -0.43
C VAL A 150 -22.63 0.73 -0.10
N LYS A 151 -23.36 0.78 1.04
CA LYS A 151 -24.03 2.00 1.50
C LYS A 151 -23.06 3.15 1.82
N LEU A 152 -21.88 2.84 2.36
CA LEU A 152 -20.89 3.83 2.78
C LEU A 152 -20.03 4.36 1.61
N ILE A 153 -19.74 3.52 0.61
CA ILE A 153 -18.91 3.88 -0.55
C ILE A 153 -19.73 4.49 -1.69
N ASP A 154 -20.90 3.92 -2.02
CA ASP A 154 -21.69 4.37 -3.17
C ASP A 154 -22.89 5.26 -2.81
N GLY A 155 -23.16 5.48 -1.51
CA GLY A 155 -24.30 6.24 -1.03
C GLY A 155 -25.64 5.50 -1.18
N PRO A 156 -26.74 6.03 -0.60
CA PRO A 156 -28.04 5.36 -0.56
C PRO A 156 -28.70 5.11 -1.92
N GLU A 157 -28.19 5.67 -3.02
CA GLU A 157 -28.76 5.52 -4.37
C GLU A 157 -28.27 4.28 -5.14
N ALA A 158 -27.18 3.62 -4.74
CA ALA A 158 -26.63 2.47 -5.48
C ALA A 158 -27.39 1.14 -5.27
N LEU A 159 -28.29 1.08 -4.28
CA LEU A 159 -29.20 -0.06 -4.09
C LEU A 159 -30.23 -0.21 -5.22
N ALA A 160 -30.44 0.82 -6.05
CA ALA A 160 -31.40 0.76 -7.15
C ALA A 160 -30.86 0.08 -8.43
N HIS A 161 -29.54 -0.10 -8.56
CA HIS A 161 -28.91 -0.58 -9.80
C HIS A 161 -28.08 -1.86 -9.67
N VAL A 162 -27.86 -2.36 -8.45
CA VAL A 162 -27.23 -3.67 -8.24
C VAL A 162 -28.28 -4.68 -7.83
N ASP A 163 -29.00 -5.20 -8.82
CA ASP A 163 -29.95 -6.29 -8.63
C ASP A 163 -29.15 -7.60 -8.40
N LEU A 164 -28.87 -7.90 -7.13
CA LEU A 164 -28.09 -9.06 -6.68
C LEU A 164 -28.69 -10.38 -7.20
N ASN A 165 -30.00 -10.41 -7.45
CA ASN A 165 -30.68 -11.55 -8.09
C ASN A 165 -30.17 -11.82 -9.51
N GLN A 166 -29.73 -10.79 -10.25
CA GLN A 166 -29.13 -11.00 -11.58
C GLN A 166 -27.71 -11.55 -11.47
N ILE A 167 -26.94 -11.16 -10.45
CA ILE A 167 -25.58 -11.69 -10.25
C ILE A 167 -25.64 -13.16 -9.84
N GLU A 168 -26.56 -13.52 -8.94
CA GLU A 168 -26.77 -14.91 -8.53
C GLU A 168 -27.26 -15.76 -9.72
N LYS A 169 -28.21 -15.26 -10.52
CA LYS A 169 -28.65 -15.93 -11.76
C LYS A 169 -27.53 -16.06 -12.78
N GLU A 170 -26.69 -15.04 -12.99
CA GLU A 170 -25.53 -15.11 -13.90
C GLU A 170 -24.48 -16.11 -13.39
N GLN A 171 -24.29 -16.24 -12.08
CA GLN A 171 -23.35 -17.22 -11.52
C GLN A 171 -23.86 -18.65 -11.63
N VAL A 172 -25.16 -18.89 -11.40
CA VAL A 172 -25.80 -20.21 -11.59
C VAL A 172 -25.82 -20.61 -13.06
N LEU A 173 -26.17 -19.69 -13.98
CA LEU A 173 -26.10 -19.94 -15.43
C LEU A 173 -24.69 -20.27 -15.90
N ARG A 174 -23.66 -19.64 -15.30
CA ARG A 174 -22.26 -19.88 -15.65
C ARG A 174 -21.72 -21.18 -15.08
N SER A 175 -22.21 -21.66 -13.93
CA SER A 175 -21.90 -22.99 -13.42
C SER A 175 -22.58 -24.09 -14.24
N GLU A 176 -23.85 -23.92 -14.60
CA GLU A 176 -24.57 -24.86 -15.48
C GLU A 176 -23.93 -24.96 -16.87
N THR A 177 -23.49 -23.83 -17.44
CA THR A 177 -22.81 -23.83 -18.74
C THR A 177 -21.46 -24.57 -18.69
N ASN A 178 -20.72 -24.47 -17.57
CA ASN A 178 -19.45 -25.19 -17.41
C ASN A 178 -19.65 -26.70 -17.21
N GLU A 179 -20.66 -27.12 -16.44
CA GLU A 179 -20.98 -28.55 -16.25
C GLU A 179 -21.45 -29.21 -17.57
N VAL A 180 -22.23 -28.50 -18.40
CA VAL A 180 -22.68 -29.01 -19.70
C VAL A 180 -21.52 -29.17 -20.70
N VAL A 181 -20.45 -28.38 -20.57
CA VAL A 181 -19.25 -28.48 -21.42
C VAL A 181 -18.37 -29.66 -20.97
N GLU A 182 -18.24 -29.92 -19.67
CA GLU A 182 -17.50 -31.11 -19.17
C GLU A 182 -18.20 -32.43 -19.53
N HIS A 183 -19.53 -32.46 -19.58
CA HIS A 183 -20.26 -33.70 -19.86
C HIS A 183 -20.32 -34.09 -21.35
N LYS A 184 -19.85 -33.21 -22.25
CA LYS A 184 -19.84 -33.40 -23.72
C LYS A 184 -18.47 -33.76 -24.31
N VAL A 185 -17.44 -33.93 -23.48
CA VAL A 185 -16.08 -34.34 -23.88
C VAL A 185 -15.85 -35.81 -23.56
#